data_AF-A0A4U1IUD2-F1
#
_entry.id   AF-A0A4U1IUD2-F1
#
_cell.length_a   1.000
_cell.length_b   1.000
_cell.length_c   1.000
_cell.angle_alpha   90.00
_cell.angle_beta   90.00
_cell.angle_gamma   90.00
#
_symmetry.space_group_name_H-M   'P 1'
#
loop_
_entity.id
_entity.type
_entity.pdbx_description
1 polymer ?
#
loop_
_entity_poly.entity_id
_entity_poly.type
_entity_poly.pdbx_seq_one_letter_code
_entity_poly.pdbx_strand_id
1 'polypeptide(L)'
;MTYRHDDGTEQDLHLHVRMPYVTKGAVWKCGFELGPPLNITGREGYGVDALQALLACLGIARASIEGSTLKGRVHWGGMFSCGLPDLVNGRIELDAAAVEPPQNSG
;
A
#
# COMPACT_ATOMS: atom_id res chain seq x y z
N MET A 1 -1.28 7.37 3.66
CA MET A 1 -0.99 8.63 2.91
C MET A 1 -2.00 9.66 3.35
N THR A 2 -1.73 10.96 3.21
CA THR A 2 -2.73 11.99 3.51
C THR A 2 -3.05 12.80 2.26
N TYR A 3 -4.20 13.48 2.25
CA TYR A 3 -4.55 14.44 1.22
C TYR A 3 -5.17 15.69 1.83
N ARG A 4 -4.92 16.84 1.21
CA ARG A 4 -5.47 18.13 1.65
C ARG A 4 -6.85 18.37 1.02
N HIS A 5 -7.86 18.52 1.86
CA HIS A 5 -9.22 18.89 1.50
C HIS A 5 -9.33 20.39 1.20
N ASP A 6 -10.45 20.84 0.62
CA ASP A 6 -10.63 22.24 0.16
C ASP A 6 -10.71 23.24 1.33
N ASP A 7 -11.15 22.78 2.51
CA ASP A 7 -11.13 23.55 3.76
C ASP A 7 -9.74 23.65 4.42
N GLY A 8 -8.72 23.05 3.78
CA GLY A 8 -7.34 23.02 4.27
C GLY A 8 -7.04 21.90 5.27
N THR A 9 -8.03 21.09 5.65
CA THR A 9 -7.81 19.93 6.54
C THR A 9 -7.06 18.81 5.82
N GLU A 10 -6.24 18.06 6.56
CA GLU A 10 -5.64 16.83 6.06
C GLU A 10 -6.50 15.63 6.45
N GLN A 11 -6.68 14.71 5.51
CA GLN A 11 -7.40 13.45 5.73
C GLN A 11 -6.58 12.27 5.23
N ASP A 12 -6.83 11.11 5.82
CA ASP A 12 -6.18 9.88 5.41
C ASP A 12 -6.72 9.40 4.05
N LEU A 13 -5.79 9.08 3.15
CA LEU A 13 -6.03 8.33 1.94
C LEU A 13 -5.45 6.92 2.12
N HIS A 14 -6.33 5.94 2.17
CA HIS A 14 -5.98 4.54 2.32
C HIS A 14 -5.72 3.91 0.96
N LEU A 15 -4.51 3.38 0.78
CA LEU A 15 -4.14 2.49 -0.34
C LEU A 15 -3.93 1.09 0.24
N HIS A 16 -4.75 0.14 -0.19
CA HIS A 16 -4.60 -1.26 0.16
C HIS A 16 -4.01 -1.99 -1.05
N VAL A 17 -2.83 -2.60 -0.87
CA VAL A 17 -2.16 -3.39 -1.90
C VAL A 17 -2.18 -4.85 -1.48
N ARG A 18 -2.73 -5.71 -2.35
CA ARG A 18 -2.79 -7.16 -2.14
C ARG A 18 -1.44 -7.79 -2.48
N MET A 19 -1.08 -8.84 -1.75
CA MET A 19 0.13 -9.62 -2.03
C MET A 19 0.13 -10.13 -3.48
N PRO A 20 1.25 -10.02 -4.22
CA PRO A 20 1.33 -10.57 -5.57
C PRO A 20 1.04 -12.06 -5.60
N TYR A 21 0.31 -12.51 -6.62
CA TYR A 21 -0.05 -13.92 -6.81
C TYR A 21 0.03 -14.32 -8.27
N VAL A 22 0.29 -15.59 -8.51
CA VAL A 22 0.34 -16.17 -9.85
C VAL A 22 -1.01 -16.75 -10.23
N THR A 23 -1.44 -16.49 -11.47
CA THR A 23 -2.67 -17.08 -12.03
C THR A 23 -2.38 -18.34 -12.85
N LYS A 24 -3.42 -19.06 -13.30
CA LYS A 24 -3.29 -20.30 -14.09
C LYS A 24 -2.49 -20.16 -15.42
N GLY A 25 -2.06 -18.96 -15.80
CA GLY A 25 -1.21 -18.70 -16.97
C GLY A 25 0.24 -18.31 -16.65
N ALA A 26 0.73 -18.57 -15.42
CA ALA A 26 2.07 -18.15 -14.96
C ALA A 26 2.33 -16.63 -15.01
N VAL A 27 1.28 -15.82 -15.10
CA VAL A 27 1.35 -14.36 -15.03
C VAL A 27 1.19 -13.94 -13.58
N TRP A 28 2.15 -13.15 -13.10
CA TRP A 28 2.06 -12.51 -11.78
C TRP A 28 1.12 -11.32 -11.84
N LYS A 29 0.24 -11.24 -10.85
CA LYS A 29 -0.71 -10.15 -10.65
C LYS A 29 -0.51 -9.56 -9.27
N CYS A 30 -0.75 -8.26 -9.15
CA CYS A 30 -0.88 -7.58 -7.88
C CYS A 30 -2.05 -6.60 -7.98
N GLY A 31 -2.95 -6.62 -7.00
CA GLY A 31 -4.14 -5.78 -7.01
C GLY A 31 -4.09 -4.68 -5.96
N PHE A 32 -4.76 -3.56 -6.21
CA PHE A 32 -4.90 -2.51 -5.21
C PHE A 32 -6.31 -1.93 -5.16
N GLU A 33 -6.57 -1.24 -4.05
CA GLU A 33 -7.78 -0.48 -3.78
C GLU A 33 -7.39 0.88 -3.17
N LEU A 34 -8.08 1.94 -3.58
CA LEU A 34 -8.00 3.25 -2.96
C LEU A 34 -9.34 3.57 -2.31
N GLY A 35 -9.30 3.89 -1.01
CA GLY A 35 -10.48 4.29 -0.26
C GLY A 35 -11.05 5.64 -0.70
N PRO A 36 -12.04 6.18 0.05
CA PRO A 36 -12.55 7.52 -0.17
C PRO A 36 -11.42 8.57 -0.16
N PRO A 37 -11.54 9.64 -0.98
CA PRO A 37 -12.67 9.97 -1.85
C PRO A 37 -12.60 9.30 -3.24
N LEU A 38 -11.52 8.57 -3.56
CA LEU A 38 -11.30 8.02 -4.90
C LEU A 38 -12.13 6.75 -5.18
N ASN A 39 -12.37 5.93 -4.16
CA ASN A 39 -13.22 4.72 -4.23
C ASN A 39 -12.87 3.81 -5.41
N ILE A 40 -11.57 3.56 -5.63
CA ILE A 40 -11.09 2.70 -6.72
C ILE A 40 -10.94 1.28 -6.18
N THR A 41 -11.55 0.32 -6.86
CA THR A 41 -11.47 -1.10 -6.50
C THR A 41 -11.10 -1.96 -7.69
N GLY A 42 -10.55 -3.16 -7.42
CA GLY A 42 -10.33 -4.19 -8.44
C GLY A 42 -9.32 -3.86 -9.53
N ARG A 43 -8.44 -2.86 -9.33
CA ARG A 43 -7.36 -2.55 -10.28
C ARG A 43 -6.20 -3.50 -10.08
N GLU A 44 -5.56 -3.90 -11.18
CA GLU A 44 -4.48 -4.90 -11.20
C GLU A 44 -3.29 -4.41 -12.02
N GLY A 45 -2.09 -4.65 -11.50
CA GLY A 45 -0.82 -4.60 -12.23
C GLY A 45 -0.34 -6.02 -12.54
N TYR A 46 0.47 -6.14 -13.59
CA TYR A 46 0.93 -7.41 -14.14
C TYR A 46 2.46 -7.40 -14.30
N GLY A 47 3.10 -8.56 -14.19
CA GLY A 47 4.54 -8.71 -14.39
C GLY A 47 4.95 -10.14 -14.68
N VAL A 48 6.21 -10.34 -15.08
CA VAL A 48 6.77 -11.69 -15.25
C VAL A 48 7.19 -12.32 -13.92
N ASP A 49 7.30 -11.52 -12.87
CA ASP A 49 7.59 -11.93 -11.50
C ASP A 49 6.77 -11.10 -10.48
N ALA A 50 6.84 -11.50 -9.21
CA ALA A 50 6.12 -10.87 -8.11
C ALA A 50 6.46 -9.38 -7.93
N LEU A 51 7.74 -9.03 -8.09
CA LEU A 51 8.23 -7.68 -7.88
C LEU A 51 7.76 -6.76 -9.00
N GLN A 52 7.84 -7.21 -10.25
CA GLN A 52 7.32 -6.46 -11.38
C GLN A 52 5.82 -6.24 -11.28
N ALA A 53 5.05 -7.26 -10.89
CA ALA A 53 3.61 -7.11 -10.70
C ALA A 53 3.29 -6.08 -9.61
N LEU A 54 4.03 -6.10 -8.49
CA LEU A 54 3.90 -5.10 -7.42
C LEU A 54 4.24 -3.69 -7.90
N LEU A 55 5.37 -3.51 -8.59
CA LEU A 55 5.79 -2.21 -9.10
C LEU A 55 4.80 -1.66 -10.14
N ALA A 56 4.26 -2.51 -11.01
CA ALA A 56 3.20 -2.14 -11.94
C ALA A 56 1.93 -1.70 -11.19
N CYS A 57 1.54 -2.43 -10.15
CA CYS A 57 0.39 -2.12 -9.30
C CYS A 57 0.53 -0.73 -8.64
N LEU A 58 1.69 -0.46 -8.02
CA LEU A 58 2.01 0.83 -7.40
C LEU A 58 2.06 1.96 -8.44
N GLY A 59 2.59 1.70 -9.63
CA GLY A 59 2.59 2.66 -10.74
C GLY A 59 1.18 3.05 -11.17
N ILE A 60 0.27 2.07 -11.28
CA ILE A 60 -1.14 2.33 -11.63
C ILE A 60 -1.86 3.08 -10.50
N ALA A 61 -1.60 2.73 -9.24
CA ALA A 61 -2.16 3.45 -8.08
C ALA A 61 -1.73 4.93 -8.08
N ARG A 62 -0.44 5.19 -8.31
CA ARG A 62 0.10 6.55 -8.46
C ARG A 62 -0.58 7.30 -9.61
N ALA A 63 -0.64 6.69 -10.80
CA ALA A 63 -1.28 7.30 -11.96
C ALA A 63 -2.77 7.60 -11.70
N SER A 64 -3.46 6.75 -10.94
CA SER A 64 -4.85 6.96 -10.54
C SER A 64 -5.02 8.19 -9.65
N ILE A 65 -4.10 8.42 -8.71
CA ILE A 65 -4.08 9.62 -7.87
C ILE A 65 -3.78 10.86 -8.72
N GLU A 66 -2.73 10.80 -9.54
CA GLU A 66 -2.29 11.92 -10.39
C GLU A 66 -3.32 12.32 -11.46
N GLY A 67 -4.14 11.37 -11.91
CA GLY A 67 -5.25 11.61 -12.85
C GLY A 67 -6.57 12.03 -12.20
N SER A 68 -6.63 12.14 -10.87
CA SER A 68 -7.85 12.44 -10.13
C SER A 68 -7.95 13.91 -9.69
N THR A 69 -9.05 14.24 -9.01
CA THR A 69 -9.22 15.53 -8.33
C THR A 69 -8.16 15.76 -7.24
N LEU A 70 -7.53 14.71 -6.70
CA LEU A 70 -6.51 14.82 -5.65
C LEU A 70 -5.10 15.13 -6.19
N LYS A 71 -4.94 15.36 -7.50
CA LYS A 71 -3.65 15.72 -8.11
C LYS A 71 -2.99 16.89 -7.38
N GLY A 72 -1.75 16.69 -6.93
CA GLY A 72 -0.97 17.72 -6.22
C GLY A 72 -1.46 18.00 -4.79
N ARG A 73 -2.45 17.25 -4.29
CA ARG A 73 -3.00 17.39 -2.93
C ARG A 73 -2.68 16.20 -2.03
N VAL A 74 -2.12 15.12 -2.59
CA VAL A 74 -1.70 13.93 -1.84
C VAL A 74 -0.26 14.07 -1.38
N HIS A 75 -0.03 13.77 -0.11
CA HIS A 75 1.29 13.66 0.48
C HIS A 75 1.55 12.21 0.92
N TRP A 76 2.74 11.71 0.60
CA TRP A 76 3.24 10.43 1.09
C TRP A 76 4.55 10.64 1.81
N GLY A 77 4.54 10.44 3.13
CA GLY A 77 5.72 10.50 3.99
C GLY A 77 6.55 9.22 3.97
N GLY A 78 6.45 8.38 2.92
CA GLY A 78 7.17 7.11 2.85
C GLY A 78 6.71 6.12 3.93
N MET A 79 7.67 5.47 4.59
CA MET A 79 7.43 4.46 5.63
C MET A 79 6.59 4.99 6.81
N PHE A 80 6.72 6.27 7.17
CA PHE A 80 5.96 6.88 8.27
C PHE A 80 4.45 6.87 8.01
N SER A 81 4.05 7.03 6.75
CA SER A 81 2.65 6.96 6.34
C SER A 81 2.09 5.53 6.29
N CYS A 82 2.91 4.52 6.57
CA CYS A 82 2.52 3.11 6.62
C CYS A 82 2.33 2.59 8.05
N GLY A 83 2.25 3.49 9.05
CA GLY A 83 2.05 3.12 10.46
C GLY A 83 3.30 2.58 11.15
N LEU A 84 4.48 2.72 10.54
CA LEU A 84 5.74 2.45 11.22
C LEU A 84 6.05 3.60 12.18
N PRO A 85 6.52 3.31 13.40
CA PRO A 85 6.86 4.32 14.38
C PRO A 85 7.97 5.23 13.86
N ASP A 86 7.94 6.48 14.31
CA ASP A 86 8.97 7.46 13.96
C ASP A 86 10.34 6.98 14.46
N LEU A 87 11.34 6.96 13.57
CA LEU A 87 12.70 6.54 13.90
C LEU A 87 13.43 7.69 14.60
N VAL A 88 12.91 8.12 15.76
CA VAL A 88 13.65 9.05 16.61
C VAL A 88 14.89 8.31 17.12
N ASN A 89 16.06 8.64 16.57
CA ASN A 89 17.37 8.01 16.81
C ASN A 89 17.65 6.65 16.14
N GLY A 90 17.05 6.35 14.99
CA GLY A 90 17.58 5.33 14.06
C GLY A 90 17.53 3.88 14.54
N ARG A 91 16.67 3.54 15.52
CA ARG A 91 16.45 2.16 15.96
C ARG A 91 15.00 1.75 15.76
N ILE A 92 14.78 0.71 14.96
CA ILE A 92 13.53 -0.04 14.95
C ILE A 92 13.60 -1.00 16.14
N GLU A 93 12.82 -0.76 17.19
CA GLU A 93 12.55 -1.79 18.20
C GLU A 93 11.47 -2.71 17.60
N LEU A 94 11.91 -3.73 16.86
CA LEU A 94 11.04 -4.81 16.42
C LEU A 94 10.66 -5.59 17.68
N ASP A 95 9.44 -5.39 18.18
CA ASP A 95 8.91 -6.22 19.24
C ASP A 95 8.71 -7.64 18.68
N ALA A 96 9.61 -8.55 19.08
CA ALA A 96 9.63 -9.94 18.63
C ALA A 96 8.48 -10.78 19.24
N ALA A 97 7.58 -10.18 20.01
CA ALA A 97 6.65 -10.89 20.89
C ALA A 97 5.40 -11.52 20.22
N ALA A 98 5.29 -11.59 18.90
CA ALA A 98 4.08 -12.11 18.24
C ALA A 98 4.26 -13.43 17.45
N VAL A 99 5.23 -14.28 17.82
CA VAL A 99 5.26 -15.66 17.32
C VAL A 99 5.22 -16.61 18.51
N GLU A 100 4.01 -16.98 18.94
CA GLU A 100 3.85 -18.13 19.82
C GLU A 100 4.36 -19.39 19.11
N PRO A 101 5.24 -20.19 19.73
CA PRO A 101 5.72 -21.42 19.11
C PRO A 101 4.57 -22.41 18.94
N PRO A 102 4.55 -23.20 17.86
CA PRO A 102 3.46 -24.14 17.61
C PRO A 102 3.36 -25.15 18.76
N GLN A 103 2.16 -25.26 19.34
CA GLN A 103 1.88 -26.27 20.35
C GLN A 103 1.86 -27.65 19.68
N ASN A 104 2.87 -28.47 19.97
CA ASN A 104 2.88 -29.87 19.60
C ASN A 104 1.86 -30.62 20.46
N SER A 105 0.73 -30.99 19.88
CA SER A 105 -0.19 -31.97 20.46
C SER A 105 0.40 -33.37 20.27
N GLY A 106 0.82 -34.01 21.37
CA GLY A 106 1.21 -35.42 21.41
C GLY A 106 0.01 -36.37 21.39
#